data_AF-A0A9E1ZC15-F1
#
_entry.id   AF-A0A9E1ZC15-F1
#
_cell.length_a   1.000
_cell.length_b   1.000
_cell.length_c   1.000
_cell.angle_alpha   90.00
_cell.angle_beta   90.00
_cell.angle_gamma   90.00
#
_symmetry.space_group_name_H-M   'P 1'
#
loop_
_entity.id
_entity.type
_entity.pdbx_description
1 polymer ?
#
loop_
_entity_poly.entity_id
_entity_poly.type
_entity_poly.pdbx_seq_one_letter_code
_entity_poly.pdbx_strand_id
1 'polypeptide(L)'
;MQIDQILYYLTGANVEFDEEQFVFNTMSNTIARRYVLSPKHAKRFFLLLQKKIEDYEKIHGELKTSLPEVQGIKQTSREFGFRDLQEDKDQHIPNL
;
A
#
# COMPACT_ATOMS: atom_id res chain seq x y z
N MET A 1 16.35 5.66 28.82
CA MET A 1 15.41 4.81 28.06
C MET A 1 16.22 4.20 26.93
N GLN A 2 16.63 2.95 27.08
CA GLN A 2 17.40 2.25 26.05
C GLN A 2 16.39 1.80 24.99
N ILE A 3 16.33 2.51 23.87
CA ILE A 3 15.49 2.09 22.74
C ILE A 3 16.24 0.90 22.12
N ASP A 4 15.86 -0.31 22.49
CA ASP A 4 16.23 -1.49 21.72
C ASP A 4 15.65 -1.29 20.32
N GLN A 5 16.53 -0.95 19.37
CA GLN A 5 16.17 -0.81 17.98
C GLN A 5 15.96 -2.21 17.43
N ILE A 6 14.73 -2.74 17.56
CA ILE A 6 14.34 -3.90 16.78
C ILE A 6 14.52 -3.51 15.31
N LEU A 7 15.49 -4.14 14.65
CA LEU A 7 15.81 -3.89 13.26
C LEU A 7 14.77 -4.61 12.39
N TYR A 8 14.03 -3.84 11.60
CA TYR A 8 13.03 -4.37 10.68
C TYR A 8 13.56 -4.22 9.25
N TYR A 9 13.83 -5.34 8.59
CA TYR A 9 14.16 -5.34 7.17
C TYR A 9 12.89 -5.10 6.37
N LEU A 10 12.89 -4.06 5.55
CA LEU A 10 11.77 -3.73 4.67
C LEU A 10 11.67 -4.78 3.57
N THR A 11 10.52 -5.44 3.49
CA THR A 11 10.14 -6.36 2.41
C THR A 11 9.20 -5.69 1.41
N GLY A 12 8.61 -4.56 1.78
CA GLY A 12 7.77 -3.75 0.90
C GLY A 12 7.61 -2.33 1.41
N ALA A 13 7.45 -1.40 0.46
CA ALA A 13 7.16 -0.01 0.75
C ALA A 13 6.24 0.54 -0.35
N ASN A 14 5.22 1.30 0.05
CA ASN A 14 4.30 1.94 -0.86
C ASN A 14 3.95 3.34 -0.32
N VAL A 15 3.83 4.31 -1.22
CA VAL A 15 3.42 5.68 -0.91
C VAL A 15 2.18 6.00 -1.74
N GLU A 16 1.14 6.44 -1.05
CA GLU A 16 -0.11 6.92 -1.63
C GLU A 16 -0.36 8.36 -1.13
N PHE A 17 -1.26 9.09 -1.79
CA PHE A 17 -1.68 10.41 -1.33
C PHE A 17 -3.16 10.65 -1.66
N ASP A 18 -3.77 11.50 -0.87
CA ASP A 18 -5.06 12.14 -1.14
C ASP A 18 -4.88 13.67 -1.15
N GLU A 19 -5.97 14.45 -1.11
CA GLU A 19 -5.91 15.91 -1.16
C GLU A 19 -5.22 16.54 0.07
N GLU A 20 -5.20 15.85 1.22
CA GLU A 20 -4.78 16.42 2.50
C GLU A 20 -3.46 15.82 3.02
N GLN A 21 -3.14 14.58 2.63
CA GLN A 21 -2.09 13.80 3.25
C GLN A 21 -1.42 12.81 2.29
N PHE A 22 -0.19 12.44 2.66
CA PHE A 22 0.54 11.31 2.11
C PHE A 22 0.51 10.17 3.11
N VAL A 23 0.30 8.96 2.61
CA VAL A 23 0.30 7.73 3.38
C VAL A 23 1.49 6.90 2.94
N PHE A 24 2.42 6.68 3.86
CA PHE A 24 3.57 5.80 3.65
C PHE A 24 3.36 4.49 4.40
N ASN A 25 3.21 3.42 3.64
CA ASN A 25 3.05 2.07 4.16
C ASN A 25 4.38 1.31 4.02
N THR A 26 4.85 0.73 5.13
CA THR A 26 6.02 -0.15 5.15
C THR A 26 5.65 -1.53 5.65
N MET A 27 6.24 -2.55 5.06
CA MET A 27 6.05 -3.94 5.44
C MET A 27 7.41 -4.56 5.77
N SER A 28 7.46 -5.30 6.87
CA SER A 28 8.59 -6.10 7.29
C SER A 28 8.07 -7.42 7.83
N ASN A 29 8.29 -8.51 7.10
CA ASN A 29 7.77 -9.85 7.42
C ASN A 29 6.28 -9.81 7.83
N THR A 30 5.99 -9.91 9.13
CA THR A 30 4.65 -9.95 9.71
C THR A 30 4.11 -8.59 10.18
N ILE A 31 4.93 -7.53 10.14
CA ILE A 31 4.60 -6.21 10.67
C ILE A 31 4.45 -5.21 9.53
N ALA A 32 3.25 -4.66 9.41
CA ALA A 32 2.98 -3.50 8.58
C ALA A 32 2.90 -2.24 9.47
N ARG A 33 3.49 -1.14 9.00
CA ARG A 33 3.37 0.18 9.63
C ARG A 33 2.86 1.19 8.61
N ARG A 34 1.98 2.07 9.09
CA ARG A 34 1.40 3.16 8.31
C ARG A 34 1.82 4.48 8.94
N TYR A 35 2.40 5.36 8.14
CA TYR A 35 2.77 6.71 8.52
C TYR A 35 1.96 7.70 7.70
N VAL A 36 1.36 8.68 8.37
CA VAL A 36 0.62 9.77 7.73
C VAL A 36 1.48 11.02 7.79
N LEU A 37 1.68 11.65 6.65
CA LEU A 37 2.53 12.82 6.49
C LEU A 37 1.71 13.93 5.83
N SER A 38 1.78 15.15 6.37
CA SER A 38 1.30 16.30 5.60
C SER A 38 2.20 16.54 4.36
N PRO A 39 1.72 17.24 3.32
CA PRO A 39 2.48 17.44 2.08
C PRO A 39 3.89 18.02 2.31
N LYS A 40 4.02 18.96 3.24
CA LYS A 40 5.32 19.55 3.61
C LYS A 40 6.27 18.53 4.25
N HIS A 41 5.75 17.65 5.10
CA HIS A 41 6.55 16.60 5.73
C HIS A 41 6.95 15.52 4.71
N ALA A 42 6.04 15.13 3.82
CA ALA A 42 6.33 14.20 2.73
C ALA A 42 7.44 14.73 1.82
N LYS A 43 7.36 16.00 1.40
CA LYS A 43 8.42 16.62 0.58
C LYS A 43 9.76 16.67 1.32
N ARG A 44 9.75 17.02 2.61
CA ARG A 44 10.98 17.04 3.42
C ARG A 44 11.59 15.65 3.56
N PHE A 45 10.77 14.62 3.78
CA PHE A 45 11.22 13.24 3.86
C PHE A 45 11.87 12.78 2.55
N PHE A 46 11.23 13.05 1.40
CA PHE A 46 11.78 12.75 0.08
C PHE A 46 13.16 13.38 -0.13
N LEU A 47 13.31 14.68 0.17
CA LEU A 47 14.59 15.38 0.01
C LEU A 47 15.71 14.82 0.90
N LEU A 48 15.38 14.46 2.14
CA LEU A 48 16.33 13.83 3.05
C LEU A 48 16.76 12.45 2.56
N LEU A 49 15.81 11.64 2.08
CA LEU A 49 16.08 10.31 1.55
C LEU A 49 16.92 10.39 0.27
N GLN A 50 16.56 11.27 -0.66
CA GLN A 50 17.31 11.53 -1.89
C GLN A 50 18.77 11.88 -1.58
N LYS A 51 19.00 12.85 -0.68
CA LYS A 51 20.37 13.23 -0.27
C LYS A 51 21.17 12.03 0.24
N LYS A 52 20.55 11.14 1.02
CA LYS A 52 21.23 9.95 1.56
C LYS A 52 21.54 8.89 0.51
N ILE A 53 20.68 8.73 -0.48
CA ILE A 53 20.93 7.88 -1.65
C ILE A 53 22.10 8.44 -2.45
N GLU A 54 22.09 9.73 -2.77
CA GLU A 54 23.17 10.40 -3.50
C GLU A 54 24.52 10.28 -2.76
N ASP A 55 24.53 10.45 -1.44
CA ASP A 55 25.74 10.29 -0.63
C ASP A 55 26.25 8.84 -0.63
N TYR A 56 25.36 7.84 -0.64
CA TYR A 56 25.71 6.43 -0.75
C TYR A 56 26.29 6.10 -2.12
N GLU A 57 25.65 6.56 -3.20
CA GLU A 57 26.06 6.27 -4.58
C GLU A 57 27.43 6.86 -4.93
N LYS A 58 27.80 8.01 -4.35
CA LYS A 58 29.16 8.57 -4.49
C LYS A 58 30.26 7.63 -4.00
N ILE A 59 29.96 6.78 -3.02
CA ILE A 59 30.93 5.89 -2.37
C ILE A 59 30.87 4.49 -3.01
N HIS A 60 29.67 4.02 -3.35
CA HIS A 60 29.42 2.62 -3.71
C HIS A 60 29.01 2.41 -5.17
N GLY A 61 28.83 3.48 -5.94
CA GLY A 61 28.31 3.43 -7.30
C GLY A 61 26.79 3.57 -7.37
N GLU A 62 26.29 3.79 -8.58
CA GLU A 62 24.87 4.04 -8.88
C GLU A 62 23.97 2.84 -8.51
N LEU A 63 22.85 3.13 -7.84
CA LEU A 63 21.80 2.17 -7.52
C LEU A 63 20.76 2.15 -8.65
N LYS A 64 20.91 1.21 -9.59
CA LYS A 64 19.93 1.02 -10.66
C LYS A 64 18.64 0.41 -10.10
N THR A 65 17.56 1.18 -10.18
CA THR A 65 16.22 0.73 -9.80
C THR A 65 15.16 1.39 -10.67
N SER A 66 13.98 0.80 -10.77
CA SER A 66 12.84 1.32 -11.52
C SER A 66 11.56 1.12 -10.72
N LEU A 67 10.61 2.04 -10.86
CA LEU A 67 9.26 1.81 -10.35
C LEU A 67 8.61 0.67 -11.14
N PRO A 68 7.80 -0.20 -10.50
CA PRO A 68 7.04 -1.20 -11.21
C PRO A 68 6.10 -0.52 -12.21
N GLU A 69 6.05 -1.04 -13.44
CA GLU A 69 5.11 -0.57 -14.45
C GLU A 69 3.68 -0.86 -13.98
N VAL A 70 2.84 0.18 -13.90
CA VAL A 70 1.43 0.03 -13.56
C VAL A 70 0.72 -0.64 -14.75
N GLN A 71 0.61 -1.96 -14.74
CA GLN A 71 -0.33 -2.66 -15.62
C GLN A 71 -1.74 -2.23 -15.21
N GLY A 72 -2.45 -1.59 -16.14
CA GLY A 72 -3.67 -0.83 -15.91
C GLY A 72 -4.62 -1.47 -14.90
N ILE A 73 -4.92 -0.71 -13.85
CA ILE A 73 -6.03 -1.01 -12.95
C ILE A 73 -7.29 -0.96 -13.82
N LYS A 74 -7.87 -2.13 -14.13
CA LYS A 74 -9.31 -2.22 -14.42
C LYS A 74 -9.99 -1.54 -13.24
N GLN A 75 -10.59 -0.37 -13.49
CA GLN A 75 -11.62 0.17 -12.62
C GLN A 75 -12.70 -0.90 -12.50
N THR A 76 -12.60 -1.75 -11.49
CA THR A 76 -13.75 -2.50 -11.01
C THR A 76 -14.66 -1.47 -10.37
N SER A 77 -15.53 -0.89 -11.20
CA SER A 77 -16.81 -0.40 -10.72
C SER A 77 -17.41 -1.52 -9.89
N ARG A 78 -17.37 -1.38 -8.56
CA ARG A 78 -18.17 -2.22 -7.67
C ARG A 78 -19.62 -1.88 -8.00
N GLU A 79 -20.20 -2.63 -8.92
CA GLU A 79 -21.65 -2.78 -8.98
C GLU A 79 -22.07 -3.44 -7.66
N PHE A 80 -22.67 -2.64 -6.78
CA PHE A 80 -23.40 -3.13 -5.62
C PHE A 80 -24.62 -3.90 -6.15
N GLY A 81 -24.47 -5.22 -6.33
CA GLY A 81 -25.58 -6.11 -6.62
C GLY A 81 -26.41 -6.31 -5.36
N PHE A 82 -27.57 -5.65 -5.29
CA PHE A 82 -28.64 -6.08 -4.40
C PHE A 82 -29.08 -7.47 -4.85
N ARG A 83 -28.88 -8.46 -3.98
CA ARG A 83 -29.41 -9.81 -4.20
C ARG A 83 -30.90 -9.75 -3.95
N ASP A 84 -31.69 -9.82 -5.03
CA ASP A 84 -33.11 -10.12 -4.94
C ASP A 84 -33.29 -11.44 -4.18
N LEU A 85 -33.98 -11.38 -3.04
CA LEU A 85 -34.53 -12.55 -2.37
C LEU A 85 -35.64 -13.08 -3.28
N GLN A 86 -35.29 -14.00 -4.19
CA GLN A 86 -36.28 -14.79 -4.90
C GLN A 86 -36.98 -15.70 -3.88
N GLU A 87 -38.29 -15.51 -3.75
CA GLU A 87 -39.21 -16.39 -3.04
C GLU A 87 -39.10 -17.81 -3.61
N ASP A 88 -38.74 -18.78 -2.77
CA ASP A 88 -38.92 -20.21 -3.07
C ASP A 88 -40.43 -20.48 -3.17
N LYS A 89 -40.95 -20.47 -4.40
CA LYS A 89 -42.21 -21.13 -4.73
C LYS A 89 -41.89 -22.44 -5.46
N ASP A 90 -42.53 -23.48 -4.97
CA ASP A 90 -42.77 -24.79 -5.61
C ASP A 90 -42.06 -26.00 -4.96
N GLN A 91 -42.56 -26.41 -3.79
CA GLN A 91 -42.56 -27.83 -3.43
C GLN A 91 -43.82 -28.48 -3.97
N HIS A 92 -43.71 -29.09 -5.15
CA HIS A 92 -44.67 -30.06 -5.65
C HIS A 92 -44.21 -31.46 -5.20
N ILE A 93 -44.89 -32.05 -4.21
CA ILE A 93 -44.67 -33.45 -3.80
C ILE A 93 -45.68 -34.31 -4.58
N PRO A 94 -45.25 -35.24 -5.45
CA PRO A 94 -46.16 -36.22 -6.03
C PRO A 94 -46.54 -37.29 -5.00
N ASN A 95 -47.81 -37.69 -5.07
CA ASN A 95 -48.51 -38.67 -4.22
C ASN A 95 -47.75 -39.98 -3.98
N LEU A 96 -47.83 -40.47 -2.74
CA LEU A 96 -48.01 -41.89 -2.36
C LEU A 96 -48.69 -41.95 -0.98
#